data_AF-A0A9P8VUT6-F1
#
_entry.id   AF-A0A9P8VUT6-F1
#
_cell.length_a   1.000
_cell.length_b   1.000
_cell.length_c   1.000
_cell.angle_alpha   90.00
_cell.angle_beta   90.00
_cell.angle_gamma   90.00
#
_symmetry.space_group_name_H-M   'P 1'
#
loop_
_entity.id
_entity.type
_entity.pdbx_description
1 polymer ?
#
loop_
_entity_poly.entity_id
_entity_poly.type
_entity_poly.pdbx_seq_one_letter_code
_entity_poly.pdbx_strand_id
1 'polypeptide(L)'
;MANRFLIWGGKGWVAGHLKTLLEEQGKEVYSTTVRMENAIEVAEELKKFRPSHVLNAAGCTGRPNVDWCEDNKAQTVRSNVIGTLVLTDQCHQLGIHCTIFATGCIYQYDEQHPIGGPGFTEEDACNFTGSFYSMTKGHIEPILSSYDNVLILRMRMPVSDDLHPRSFVTKISKYDHVVDIPNSNTILYDLLPVSIALAEHGDSGVFNFTNPGGISHNQVLTLFRDIVRPTFSWKNFSLEEQSHAIKAGRSNCTLDTSKLEAKAKSYDFSIPEVHEAYRLSGNVPNKQALFWMAVNIVATVLIVFTNKAIFDDRNLRYIQISFAAFHFAVTWLGLWVLSLDRFAFFEPKQVSFTQVVPLSVAMTLNVIFPNLSLAYSTVAFYQIARVLVTPCVAFLDYILSKVLISRLAALTLVPACLGVAMVSYYDSRPSGDAEVKTTSELGVIFALTGVFFSSLYTVWIAAFRRKLSVSSMQLLLNQAPVSAFLLLYFIPWIDTFPLVSEVHVSHWIMILLSGTLAMLINISQFFIIAQTGPVTSTVVGHSKTCVIVILSWASSGRAISDMSVIGLLVALVGIFR
;
A
#
# COMPACT_ATOMS: atom_id res chain seq x y z
N MET A 1 -3.75 18.60 -36.99
CA MET A 1 -3.10 17.29 -36.79
C MET A 1 -3.39 16.84 -35.37
N ALA A 2 -3.44 15.54 -35.08
CA ALA A 2 -3.56 15.09 -33.70
C ALA A 2 -2.30 15.50 -32.90
N ASN A 3 -2.48 15.98 -31.67
CA ASN A 3 -1.37 16.34 -30.80
C ASN A 3 -0.55 15.10 -30.46
N ARG A 4 0.75 15.19 -30.73
CA ARG A 4 1.76 14.21 -30.34
C ARG A 4 2.60 14.75 -29.20
N PHE A 5 2.67 14.00 -28.11
CA PHE A 5 3.35 14.37 -26.88
C PHE A 5 4.63 13.57 -26.68
N LEU A 6 5.70 14.26 -26.27
CA LEU A 6 6.92 13.64 -25.76
C LEU A 6 7.19 14.09 -24.33
N ILE A 7 7.18 13.14 -23.39
CA ILE A 7 7.40 13.40 -21.97
C ILE A 7 8.87 13.17 -21.61
N TRP A 8 9.53 14.21 -21.12
CA TRP A 8 10.89 14.10 -20.58
C TRP A 8 10.86 13.58 -19.14
N GLY A 9 11.78 12.65 -18.84
CA GLY A 9 11.85 12.02 -17.53
C GLY A 9 10.91 10.83 -17.37
N GLY A 10 10.76 9.99 -18.41
CA GLY A 10 9.77 8.92 -18.53
C GLY A 10 9.73 7.84 -17.44
N LYS A 11 10.74 7.77 -16.54
CA LYS A 11 10.71 6.92 -15.33
C LYS A 11 10.35 7.69 -14.05
N GLY A 12 10.03 8.97 -14.19
CA GLY A 12 9.68 9.89 -13.13
C GLY A 12 8.23 9.73 -12.71
N TRP A 13 7.94 10.09 -11.46
CA TRP A 13 6.62 9.92 -10.88
C TRP A 13 5.54 10.78 -11.58
N VAL A 14 5.78 12.08 -11.74
CA VAL A 14 4.85 12.98 -12.47
C VAL A 14 4.71 12.56 -13.95
N ALA A 15 5.82 12.16 -14.58
CA ALA A 15 5.81 11.68 -15.97
C ALA A 15 4.92 10.44 -16.16
N GLY A 16 4.91 9.51 -15.20
CA GLY A 16 4.04 8.33 -15.23
C GLY A 16 2.55 8.69 -15.18
N HIS A 17 2.18 9.65 -14.32
CA HIS A 17 0.82 10.17 -14.24
C HIS A 17 0.39 10.86 -15.54
N LEU A 18 1.23 11.76 -16.09
CA LEU A 18 0.96 12.43 -17.37
C LEU A 18 0.79 11.44 -18.52
N LYS A 19 1.66 10.42 -18.60
CA LYS A 19 1.58 9.38 -19.63
C LYS A 19 0.25 8.65 -19.55
N THR A 20 -0.14 8.21 -18.35
CA THR A 20 -1.39 7.49 -18.13
C THR A 20 -2.59 8.34 -18.56
N LEU A 21 -2.64 9.61 -18.13
CA LEU A 21 -3.72 10.53 -18.50
C LEU A 21 -3.81 10.76 -20.01
N LEU A 22 -2.68 10.94 -20.70
CA LEU A 22 -2.64 11.12 -22.14
C LEU A 22 -3.07 9.84 -22.90
N GLU A 23 -2.65 8.65 -22.44
CA GLU A 23 -3.07 7.37 -23.01
C GLU A 23 -4.59 7.15 -22.82
N GLU A 24 -5.14 7.47 -21.64
CA GLU A 24 -6.58 7.39 -21.36
C GLU A 24 -7.41 8.36 -22.22
N GLN A 25 -6.83 9.52 -22.56
CA GLN A 25 -7.42 10.48 -23.50
C GLN A 25 -7.24 10.09 -24.99
N GLY A 26 -6.61 8.94 -25.27
CA GLY A 26 -6.37 8.44 -26.63
C GLY A 26 -5.33 9.24 -27.42
N LYS A 27 -4.44 9.97 -26.74
CA LYS A 27 -3.41 10.80 -27.37
C LYS A 27 -2.19 9.97 -27.77
N GLU A 28 -1.47 10.40 -28.81
CA GLU A 28 -0.19 9.81 -29.19
C GLU A 28 0.90 10.32 -28.23
N VAL A 29 1.33 9.47 -27.30
CA VAL A 29 2.28 9.86 -26.24
C VAL A 29 3.50 8.94 -26.19
N TYR A 30 4.66 9.56 -26.10
CA TYR A 30 5.95 8.91 -25.91
C TYR A 30 6.64 9.45 -24.66
N SER A 31 7.60 8.69 -24.14
CA SER A 31 8.38 9.09 -22.97
C SER A 31 9.85 8.76 -23.17
N THR A 32 10.74 9.63 -22.72
CA THR A 32 12.20 9.43 -22.86
C THR A 32 12.94 9.55 -21.54
N THR A 33 14.08 8.85 -21.44
CA THR A 33 15.04 8.97 -20.33
C THR A 33 16.34 9.63 -20.74
N VAL A 34 16.41 10.20 -21.95
CA VAL A 34 17.56 10.99 -22.42
C VAL A 34 17.87 12.11 -21.43
N ARG A 35 19.16 12.37 -21.20
CA ARG A 35 19.60 13.44 -20.30
C ARG A 35 19.50 14.78 -21.01
N MET A 36 18.80 15.74 -20.41
CA MET A 36 18.53 17.03 -21.05
C MET A 36 19.80 17.83 -21.34
N GLU A 37 20.87 17.62 -20.56
CA GLU A 37 22.17 18.27 -20.79
C GLU A 37 22.96 17.69 -21.97
N ASN A 38 22.47 16.62 -22.63
CA ASN A 38 23.08 16.08 -23.84
C ASN A 38 22.35 16.61 -25.08
N ALA A 39 22.79 17.76 -25.59
CA ALA A 39 22.14 18.44 -26.70
C ALA A 39 22.02 17.60 -27.99
N ILE A 40 22.95 16.67 -28.23
CA ILE A 40 22.93 15.80 -29.42
C ILE A 40 21.78 14.80 -29.30
N GLU A 41 21.74 14.05 -28.20
CA GLU A 41 20.67 13.07 -27.96
C GLU A 41 19.30 13.73 -27.84
N VAL A 42 19.21 14.93 -27.27
CA VAL A 42 17.95 15.70 -27.22
C VAL A 42 17.45 15.97 -28.64
N ALA A 43 18.33 16.44 -29.53
CA ALA A 43 17.97 16.75 -30.91
C ALA A 43 17.57 15.50 -31.69
N GLU A 44 18.27 14.38 -31.49
CA GLU A 44 17.94 13.09 -32.09
C GLU A 44 16.56 12.59 -31.63
N GLU A 45 16.27 12.69 -30.33
CA GLU A 45 15.01 12.24 -29.76
C GLU A 45 13.82 13.08 -30.27
N LEU A 46 13.98 14.41 -30.34
CA LEU A 46 12.99 15.31 -30.93
C LEU A 46 12.75 15.02 -32.41
N LYS A 47 13.80 14.77 -33.20
CA LYS A 47 13.69 14.40 -34.63
C LYS A 47 13.01 13.05 -34.84
N LYS A 48 13.31 12.08 -33.97
CA LYS A 48 12.76 10.72 -34.03
C LYS A 48 11.25 10.72 -33.82
N PHE A 49 10.77 11.38 -32.76
CA PHE A 49 9.35 11.36 -32.42
C PHE A 49 8.55 12.49 -33.10
N ARG A 50 9.18 13.58 -33.53
CA ARG A 50 8.53 14.77 -34.11
C ARG A 50 7.31 15.22 -33.29
N PRO A 51 7.46 15.45 -31.97
CA PRO A 51 6.33 15.84 -31.14
C PRO A 51 5.85 17.24 -31.50
N SER A 52 4.56 17.47 -31.29
CA SER A 52 3.97 18.83 -31.29
C SER A 52 4.11 19.51 -29.92
N HIS A 53 4.15 18.70 -28.85
CA HIS A 53 4.17 19.15 -27.47
C HIS A 53 5.21 18.34 -26.70
N VAL A 54 6.06 19.02 -25.92
CA VAL A 54 7.00 18.43 -24.99
C VAL A 54 6.58 18.76 -23.57
N LEU A 55 6.48 17.73 -22.73
CA LEU A 55 6.18 17.86 -21.30
C LEU A 55 7.44 17.52 -20.50
N ASN A 56 8.14 18.53 -20.00
CA ASN A 56 9.34 18.37 -19.22
C ASN A 56 9.02 18.17 -17.73
N ALA A 57 8.91 16.90 -17.32
CA ALA A 57 8.81 16.47 -15.92
C ALA A 57 10.17 15.99 -15.36
N ALA A 58 11.27 16.29 -16.03
CA ALA A 58 12.62 15.93 -15.61
C ALA A 58 13.24 17.02 -14.71
N GLY A 59 13.97 16.59 -13.70
CA GLY A 59 14.70 17.47 -12.79
C GLY A 59 15.42 16.68 -11.71
N CYS A 60 16.51 17.25 -11.19
CA CYS A 60 17.23 16.70 -10.06
C CYS A 60 16.78 17.38 -8.77
N THR A 61 16.11 16.63 -7.90
CA THR A 61 15.74 17.05 -6.53
C THR A 61 16.58 16.35 -5.47
N GLY A 62 17.63 15.62 -5.88
CA GLY A 62 18.46 14.81 -4.98
C GLY A 62 17.78 13.56 -4.42
N ARG A 63 18.56 12.73 -3.71
CA ARG A 63 18.07 11.64 -2.83
C ARG A 63 18.77 11.78 -1.47
N PRO A 64 18.05 11.71 -0.34
CA PRO A 64 16.59 11.54 -0.21
C PRO A 64 15.78 12.82 -0.47
N ASN A 65 16.42 14.00 -0.46
CA ASN A 65 15.79 15.31 -0.60
C ASN A 65 16.77 16.33 -1.24
N VAL A 66 16.38 17.61 -1.25
CA VAL A 66 17.14 18.72 -1.84
C VAL A 66 18.47 19.03 -1.14
N ASP A 67 18.72 18.51 0.07
CA ASP A 67 20.00 18.70 0.77
C ASP A 67 21.17 18.12 -0.05
N TRP A 68 20.91 17.11 -0.88
CA TRP A 68 21.88 16.56 -1.83
C TRP A 68 22.41 17.62 -2.82
N CYS A 69 21.59 18.62 -3.18
CA CYS A 69 21.99 19.68 -4.11
C CYS A 69 23.06 20.62 -3.52
N GLU A 70 23.16 20.73 -2.19
CA GLU A 70 24.21 21.52 -1.53
C GLU A 70 25.60 20.92 -1.76
N ASP A 71 25.68 19.59 -1.70
CA ASP A 71 26.93 18.84 -1.88
C ASP A 71 27.23 18.57 -3.38
N ASN A 72 26.23 18.72 -4.27
CA ASN A 72 26.31 18.34 -5.70
C ASN A 72 25.93 19.50 -6.64
N LYS A 73 26.51 20.67 -6.41
CA LYS A 73 26.17 21.91 -7.12
C LYS A 73 26.36 21.81 -8.64
N ALA A 74 27.50 21.31 -9.10
CA ALA A 74 27.78 21.18 -10.53
C ALA A 74 26.76 20.27 -11.25
N GLN A 75 26.42 19.12 -10.65
CA GLN A 75 25.42 18.22 -11.23
C GLN A 75 24.00 18.82 -11.19
N THR A 76 23.69 19.60 -10.16
CA THR A 76 22.44 20.35 -10.06
C THR A 76 22.35 21.40 -11.18
N VAL A 77 23.42 22.18 -11.43
CA VAL A 77 23.47 23.13 -12.55
C VAL A 77 23.34 22.43 -13.90
N ARG A 78 24.07 21.33 -14.11
CA ARG A 78 23.99 20.57 -15.37
C ARG A 78 22.57 20.12 -15.68
N SER A 79 21.88 19.53 -14.69
CA SER A 79 20.55 18.97 -14.90
C SER A 79 19.43 20.01 -14.85
N ASN A 80 19.39 20.86 -13.83
CA ASN A 80 18.27 21.77 -13.59
C ASN A 80 18.38 23.08 -14.37
N VAL A 81 19.59 23.50 -14.74
CA VAL A 81 19.83 24.75 -15.47
C VAL A 81 20.16 24.46 -16.93
N ILE A 82 21.35 23.92 -17.20
CA ILE A 82 21.84 23.70 -18.58
C ILE A 82 20.89 22.79 -19.35
N GLY A 83 20.53 21.64 -18.77
CA GLY A 83 19.63 20.68 -19.44
C GLY A 83 18.26 21.29 -19.77
N THR A 84 17.64 21.99 -18.82
CA THR A 84 16.35 22.64 -19.05
C THR A 84 16.44 23.67 -20.18
N LEU A 85 17.51 24.47 -20.24
CA LEU A 85 17.73 25.43 -21.33
C LEU A 85 17.92 24.75 -22.68
N VAL A 86 18.75 23.70 -22.73
CA VAL A 86 19.02 22.94 -23.97
C VAL A 86 17.72 22.38 -24.56
N LEU A 87 16.88 21.75 -23.73
CA LEU A 87 15.61 21.21 -24.20
C LEU A 87 14.68 22.32 -24.69
N THR A 88 14.60 23.42 -23.94
CA THR A 88 13.69 24.53 -24.23
C THR A 88 14.06 25.23 -25.53
N ASP A 89 15.34 25.57 -25.71
CA ASP A 89 15.87 26.21 -26.92
C ASP A 89 15.63 25.33 -28.16
N GLN A 90 15.90 24.02 -28.07
CA GLN A 90 15.64 23.11 -29.20
C GLN A 90 14.14 22.97 -29.51
N CYS A 91 13.27 22.98 -28.51
CA CYS A 91 11.82 23.00 -28.74
C CYS A 91 11.42 24.28 -29.48
N HIS A 92 11.94 25.44 -29.07
CA HIS A 92 11.66 26.72 -29.71
C HIS A 92 12.11 26.76 -31.18
N GLN A 93 13.35 26.34 -31.46
CA GLN A 93 13.90 26.26 -32.82
C GLN A 93 13.07 25.37 -33.76
N LEU A 94 12.37 24.38 -33.21
CA LEU A 94 11.52 23.45 -33.95
C LEU A 94 10.03 23.83 -33.93
N GLY A 95 9.65 24.93 -33.29
CA GLY A 95 8.24 25.34 -33.15
C GLY A 95 7.40 24.38 -32.32
N ILE A 96 8.01 23.70 -31.34
CA ILE A 96 7.37 22.72 -30.46
C ILE A 96 6.95 23.42 -29.16
N HIS A 97 5.70 23.25 -28.74
CA HIS A 97 5.26 23.76 -27.43
C HIS A 97 5.99 23.03 -26.30
N CYS A 98 6.56 23.75 -25.34
CA CYS A 98 7.32 23.16 -24.23
C CYS A 98 6.71 23.52 -22.88
N THR A 99 6.11 22.55 -22.20
CA THR A 99 5.63 22.71 -20.82
C THR A 99 6.68 22.24 -19.83
N ILE A 100 7.06 23.09 -18.88
CA ILE A 100 8.04 22.82 -17.85
C ILE A 100 7.34 22.71 -16.49
N PHE A 101 7.40 21.52 -15.89
CA PHE A 101 6.96 21.30 -14.52
C PHE A 101 8.04 21.83 -13.56
N ALA A 102 7.95 23.12 -13.26
CA ALA A 102 8.88 23.89 -12.45
C ALA A 102 8.53 23.81 -10.95
N THR A 103 8.91 24.83 -10.18
CA THR A 103 8.70 24.84 -8.73
C THR A 103 8.33 26.22 -8.24
N GLY A 104 7.33 26.29 -7.36
CA GLY A 104 7.02 27.48 -6.58
C GLY A 104 7.81 27.57 -5.27
N CYS A 105 8.77 26.66 -5.02
CA CYS A 105 9.63 26.69 -3.84
C CYS A 105 10.76 27.74 -3.95
N ILE A 106 10.45 28.90 -4.52
CA ILE A 106 11.33 30.05 -4.78
C ILE A 106 10.92 31.29 -3.96
N TYR A 107 9.87 31.13 -3.14
CA TYR A 107 9.36 32.16 -2.25
C TYR A 107 9.42 31.74 -0.77
N GLN A 108 9.43 32.72 0.13
CA GLN A 108 9.22 32.57 1.56
C GLN A 108 8.31 33.70 2.05
N TYR A 109 7.46 33.44 3.04
CA TYR A 109 6.64 34.48 3.66
C TYR A 109 7.48 35.69 4.09
N ASP A 110 6.94 36.89 3.90
CA ASP A 110 7.57 38.17 4.24
C ASP A 110 6.51 39.19 4.69
N GLU A 111 6.89 40.47 4.79
CA GLU A 111 5.98 41.53 5.23
C GLU A 111 4.84 41.82 4.24
N GLN A 112 5.07 41.61 2.93
CA GLN A 112 4.06 41.85 1.89
C GLN A 112 3.16 40.63 1.71
N HIS A 113 3.71 39.44 1.93
CA HIS A 113 3.03 38.17 1.88
C HIS A 113 3.15 37.46 3.23
N PRO A 114 2.45 37.92 4.29
CA PRO A 114 2.44 37.24 5.58
C PRO A 114 1.58 35.97 5.53
N ILE A 115 1.71 35.10 6.54
CA ILE A 115 0.83 33.93 6.68
C ILE A 115 -0.63 34.40 6.80
N GLY A 116 -1.50 33.89 5.92
CA GLY A 116 -2.91 34.30 5.84
C GLY A 116 -3.15 35.61 5.08
N GLY A 117 -2.11 36.24 4.55
CA GLY A 117 -2.18 37.38 3.65
C GLY A 117 -2.30 36.97 2.16
N PRO A 118 -2.11 37.92 1.23
CA PRO A 118 -2.11 37.63 -0.20
C PRO A 118 -0.97 36.68 -0.59
N GLY A 119 -1.25 35.72 -1.46
CA GLY A 119 -0.23 34.81 -2.01
C GLY A 119 0.73 35.52 -2.97
N PHE A 120 1.87 34.90 -3.25
CA PHE A 120 2.81 35.37 -4.28
C PHE A 120 2.22 35.14 -5.68
N THR A 121 2.27 36.16 -6.52
CA THR A 121 1.82 36.18 -7.92
C THR A 121 2.92 35.70 -8.88
N GLU A 122 2.60 35.57 -10.16
CA GLU A 122 3.58 35.21 -11.18
C GLU A 122 4.61 36.32 -11.45
N GLU A 123 4.23 37.57 -11.18
CA GLU A 123 5.02 38.78 -11.39
C GLU A 123 5.99 39.08 -10.24
N ASP A 124 5.77 38.47 -9.06
CA ASP A 124 6.61 38.70 -7.89
C ASP A 124 8.02 38.14 -8.05
N ALA A 125 9.01 38.94 -7.65
CA ALA A 125 10.42 38.54 -7.66
C ALA A 125 10.69 37.42 -6.65
N CYS A 126 11.51 36.45 -7.03
CA CYS A 126 11.93 35.38 -6.13
C CYS A 126 12.63 35.95 -4.89
N ASN A 127 12.15 35.62 -3.68
CA ASN A 127 12.72 36.10 -2.42
C ASN A 127 13.35 34.97 -1.57
N PHE A 128 13.36 33.72 -2.03
CA PHE A 128 13.94 32.58 -1.31
C PHE A 128 15.13 31.93 -2.03
N THR A 129 16.30 32.02 -1.39
CA THR A 129 17.57 31.41 -1.85
C THR A 129 18.16 30.44 -0.84
N GLY A 130 17.39 30.04 0.19
CA GLY A 130 17.86 29.21 1.31
C GLY A 130 18.23 27.76 0.94
N SER A 131 18.12 27.37 -0.32
CA SER A 131 18.71 26.13 -0.84
C SER A 131 19.29 26.36 -2.24
N PHE A 132 20.37 25.66 -2.58
CA PHE A 132 20.97 25.69 -3.91
C PHE A 132 19.99 25.24 -4.98
N TYR A 133 19.11 24.27 -4.67
CA TYR A 133 17.99 23.88 -5.53
C TYR A 133 17.09 25.07 -5.86
N SER A 134 16.55 25.76 -4.85
CA SER A 134 15.65 26.90 -5.03
C SER A 134 16.35 28.06 -5.74
N MET A 135 17.60 28.34 -5.38
CA MET A 135 18.43 29.35 -6.04
C MET A 135 18.53 29.07 -7.55
N THR A 136 18.90 27.85 -7.96
CA THR A 136 19.01 27.52 -9.40
C THR A 136 17.68 27.65 -10.14
N LYS A 137 16.57 27.30 -9.49
CA LYS A 137 15.23 27.34 -10.10
C LYS A 137 14.68 28.77 -10.22
N GLY A 138 14.90 29.62 -9.23
CA GLY A 138 14.50 31.03 -9.30
C GLY A 138 15.27 31.81 -10.38
N HIS A 139 16.57 31.53 -10.56
CA HIS A 139 17.39 32.26 -11.53
C HIS A 139 17.12 31.90 -12.99
N ILE A 140 16.75 30.64 -13.28
CA ILE A 140 16.51 30.19 -14.65
C ILE A 140 15.12 30.58 -15.18
N GLU A 141 14.14 30.75 -14.30
CA GLU A 141 12.75 31.00 -14.71
C GLU A 141 12.59 32.24 -15.61
N PRO A 142 13.18 33.42 -15.31
CA PRO A 142 13.11 34.58 -16.19
C PRO A 142 13.74 34.37 -17.58
N ILE A 143 14.74 33.49 -17.67
CA ILE A 143 15.39 33.14 -18.94
C ILE A 143 14.45 32.27 -19.77
N LEU A 144 13.80 31.29 -19.14
CA LEU A 144 12.85 30.41 -19.80
C LEU A 144 11.57 31.14 -20.23
N SER A 145 11.11 32.11 -19.44
CA SER A 145 9.91 32.91 -19.77
C SER A 145 10.13 33.89 -20.93
N SER A 146 11.37 34.05 -21.39
CA SER A 146 11.69 34.84 -22.59
C SER A 146 11.32 34.14 -23.90
N TYR A 147 11.01 32.85 -23.85
CA TYR A 147 10.55 32.06 -24.99
C TYR A 147 9.01 32.09 -25.09
N ASP A 148 8.49 32.35 -26.29
CA ASP A 148 7.05 32.49 -26.55
C ASP A 148 6.27 31.16 -26.62
N ASN A 149 6.98 30.04 -26.79
CA ASN A 149 6.43 28.68 -26.88
C ASN A 149 6.50 27.90 -25.56
N VAL A 150 6.84 28.56 -24.44
CA VAL A 150 7.15 27.89 -23.17
C VAL A 150 6.09 28.17 -22.12
N LEU A 151 5.55 27.10 -21.54
CA LEU A 151 4.66 27.13 -20.39
C LEU A 151 5.42 26.71 -19.13
N ILE A 152 5.41 27.52 -18.09
CA ILE A 152 6.10 27.23 -16.82
C ILE A 152 5.06 27.04 -15.73
N LEU A 153 5.03 25.85 -15.13
CA LEU A 153 4.08 25.49 -14.09
C LEU A 153 4.78 25.36 -12.73
N ARG A 154 4.56 26.32 -11.83
CA ARG A 154 5.20 26.36 -10.50
C ARG A 154 4.50 25.41 -9.52
N MET A 155 4.92 24.15 -9.52
CA MET A 155 4.41 23.15 -8.57
C MET A 155 4.98 23.36 -7.15
N ARG A 156 4.21 23.01 -6.12
CA ARG A 156 4.68 22.95 -4.74
C ARG A 156 4.14 21.71 -4.04
N MET A 157 5.00 21.06 -3.25
CA MET A 157 4.64 19.94 -2.37
C MET A 157 3.62 18.96 -2.99
N PRO A 158 3.94 18.32 -4.14
CA PRO A 158 2.98 17.55 -4.90
C PRO A 158 2.39 16.38 -4.11
N VAL A 159 1.08 16.17 -4.26
CA VAL A 159 0.28 15.15 -3.57
C VAL A 159 -0.43 14.29 -4.61
N SER A 160 -0.48 12.99 -4.34
CA SER A 160 -1.25 12.01 -5.11
C SER A 160 -2.10 11.13 -4.18
N ASP A 161 -3.09 10.50 -4.80
CA ASP A 161 -3.95 9.45 -4.29
C ASP A 161 -3.27 8.06 -4.25
N ASP A 162 -2.13 7.87 -4.93
CA ASP A 162 -1.36 6.61 -4.98
C ASP A 162 -0.44 6.35 -3.76
N LEU A 163 -0.38 7.29 -2.80
CA LEU A 163 0.54 7.30 -1.65
C LEU A 163 2.02 7.02 -1.99
N HIS A 164 2.45 7.35 -3.21
CA HIS A 164 3.81 7.13 -3.68
C HIS A 164 4.85 7.80 -2.74
N PRO A 165 6.07 7.24 -2.56
CA PRO A 165 7.07 7.80 -1.64
C PRO A 165 7.50 9.25 -1.91
N ARG A 166 7.23 9.78 -3.12
CA ARG A 166 7.49 11.18 -3.46
C ARG A 166 6.36 12.13 -3.09
N SER A 167 5.14 11.62 -2.87
CA SER A 167 3.98 12.38 -2.42
C SER A 167 4.26 13.05 -1.08
N PHE A 168 3.86 14.31 -0.95
CA PHE A 168 4.08 15.09 0.26
C PHE A 168 3.50 14.40 1.50
N VAL A 169 2.25 13.90 1.41
CA VAL A 169 1.57 13.19 2.51
C VAL A 169 2.37 11.98 2.97
N THR A 170 2.85 11.16 2.02
CA THR A 170 3.63 9.97 2.34
C THR A 170 4.95 10.31 3.01
N LYS A 171 5.61 11.41 2.61
CA LYS A 171 6.84 11.87 3.26
C LYS A 171 6.60 12.30 4.71
N ILE A 172 5.65 13.22 4.93
CA ILE A 172 5.41 13.78 6.27
C ILE A 172 4.83 12.74 7.23
N SER A 173 4.12 11.72 6.72
CA SER A 173 3.64 10.58 7.53
C SER A 173 4.76 9.71 8.12
N LYS A 174 5.99 9.80 7.58
CA LYS A 174 7.16 9.04 8.02
C LYS A 174 8.13 9.86 8.88
N TYR A 175 7.90 11.17 9.00
CA TYR A 175 8.73 12.01 9.84
C TYR A 175 8.32 11.86 11.30
N ASP A 176 9.30 11.77 12.19
CA ASP A 176 9.05 11.69 13.64
C ASP A 176 8.41 12.99 14.15
N HIS A 177 8.75 14.12 13.53
CA HIS A 177 8.27 15.45 13.87
C HIS A 177 8.00 16.28 12.60
N VAL A 178 7.02 17.17 12.66
CA VAL A 178 6.65 18.08 11.56
C VAL A 178 6.54 19.53 12.02
N VAL A 179 6.83 20.46 11.14
CA VAL A 179 6.62 21.90 11.38
C VAL A 179 5.24 22.29 10.84
N ASP A 180 4.50 23.08 11.60
CA ASP A 180 3.13 23.44 11.23
C ASP A 180 3.03 24.81 10.56
N ILE A 181 3.47 24.89 9.29
CA ILE A 181 3.33 26.10 8.47
C ILE A 181 2.38 25.85 7.30
N PRO A 182 1.36 26.71 7.08
CA PRO A 182 0.51 26.67 5.89
C PRO A 182 1.31 26.83 4.60
N ASN A 183 0.99 26.02 3.60
CA ASN A 183 1.65 26.02 2.30
C ASN A 183 0.65 25.75 1.17
N SER A 184 0.89 26.31 0.00
CA SER A 184 0.18 25.89 -1.22
C SER A 184 0.72 24.53 -1.69
N ASN A 185 -0.19 23.61 -1.99
CA ASN A 185 0.13 22.26 -2.44
C ASN A 185 -0.47 21.98 -3.82
N THR A 186 0.22 21.15 -4.61
CA THR A 186 -0.21 20.72 -5.94
C THR A 186 -0.83 19.34 -5.83
N ILE A 187 -2.17 19.23 -5.84
CA ILE A 187 -2.86 17.95 -5.91
C ILE A 187 -2.85 17.47 -7.36
N LEU A 188 -2.04 16.44 -7.65
CA LEU A 188 -1.77 15.99 -9.02
C LEU A 188 -3.03 15.49 -9.73
N TYR A 189 -3.95 14.89 -8.99
CA TYR A 189 -5.22 14.40 -9.51
C TYR A 189 -6.03 15.52 -10.17
N ASP A 190 -6.12 16.70 -9.53
CA ASP A 190 -6.87 17.84 -10.06
C ASP A 190 -6.10 18.60 -11.13
N LEU A 191 -4.79 18.77 -10.93
CA LEU A 191 -4.01 19.74 -11.70
C LEU A 191 -3.36 19.17 -12.96
N LEU A 192 -2.94 17.89 -12.99
CA LEU A 192 -2.31 17.36 -14.21
C LEU A 192 -3.24 17.38 -15.44
N PRO A 193 -4.55 17.12 -15.34
CA PRO A 193 -5.48 17.34 -16.46
C PRO A 193 -5.46 18.79 -16.98
N VAL A 194 -5.41 19.78 -16.08
CA VAL A 194 -5.31 21.21 -16.44
C VAL A 194 -4.00 21.51 -17.16
N SER A 195 -2.87 20.90 -16.75
CA SER A 195 -1.58 21.09 -17.43
C SER A 195 -1.60 20.63 -18.88
N ILE A 196 -2.30 19.52 -19.16
CA ILE A 196 -2.46 19.00 -20.51
C ILE A 196 -3.32 19.96 -21.33
N ALA A 197 -4.45 20.44 -20.77
CA ALA A 197 -5.31 21.39 -21.45
C ALA A 197 -4.59 22.70 -21.81
N LEU A 198 -3.82 23.29 -20.88
CA LEU A 198 -3.00 24.48 -21.14
C LEU A 198 -2.00 24.23 -22.30
N ALA A 199 -1.32 23.08 -22.28
CA ALA A 199 -0.38 22.71 -23.33
C ALA A 199 -1.07 22.58 -24.69
N GLU A 200 -2.23 21.90 -24.76
CA GLU A 200 -2.97 21.69 -26.00
C GLU A 200 -3.50 22.97 -26.64
N HIS A 201 -3.78 23.99 -25.82
CA HIS A 201 -4.18 25.31 -26.30
C HIS A 201 -2.99 26.23 -26.61
N GLY A 202 -1.76 25.73 -26.43
CA GLY A 202 -0.54 26.48 -26.70
C GLY A 202 -0.29 27.64 -25.75
N ASP A 203 -0.87 27.60 -24.54
CA ASP A 203 -0.67 28.65 -23.54
C ASP A 203 0.78 28.74 -23.12
N SER A 204 1.34 29.95 -23.03
CA SER A 204 2.72 30.18 -22.61
C SER A 204 2.81 31.15 -21.43
N GLY A 205 4.02 31.31 -20.92
CA GLY A 205 4.30 32.11 -19.72
C GLY A 205 4.24 31.30 -18.43
N VAL A 206 4.24 32.02 -17.31
CA VAL A 206 4.31 31.44 -15.96
C VAL A 206 2.92 31.31 -15.37
N PHE A 207 2.67 30.19 -14.69
CA PHE A 207 1.48 29.95 -13.86
C PHE A 207 1.89 29.36 -12.51
N ASN A 208 1.37 29.94 -11.43
CA ASN A 208 1.35 29.33 -10.11
C ASN A 208 0.47 28.08 -10.14
N PHE A 209 1.08 26.90 -9.95
CA PHE A 209 0.45 25.62 -10.26
C PHE A 209 0.16 24.77 -9.02
N THR A 210 -0.66 25.34 -8.15
CA THR A 210 -1.12 24.75 -6.89
C THR A 210 -2.64 24.84 -6.80
N ASN A 211 -3.25 24.02 -5.93
CA ASN A 211 -4.66 24.21 -5.61
C ASN A 211 -4.83 25.53 -4.82
N PRO A 212 -5.97 26.23 -4.97
CA PRO A 212 -6.23 27.47 -4.25
C PRO A 212 -6.14 27.29 -2.73
N GLY A 213 -5.59 28.29 -2.05
CA GLY A 213 -5.45 28.31 -0.60
C GLY A 213 -4.12 27.77 -0.07
N GLY A 214 -4.04 27.70 1.27
CA GLY A 214 -2.89 27.20 2.00
C GLY A 214 -3.32 26.21 3.07
N ILE A 215 -2.60 25.09 3.17
CA ILE A 215 -2.87 24.03 4.15
C ILE A 215 -1.62 23.74 4.97
N SER A 216 -1.79 23.62 6.28
CA SER A 216 -0.71 23.35 7.21
C SER A 216 -0.37 21.86 7.28
N HIS A 217 0.82 21.52 7.78
CA HIS A 217 1.23 20.13 7.92
C HIS A 217 0.31 19.38 8.89
N ASN A 218 -0.11 20.02 9.98
CA ASN A 218 -1.05 19.42 10.92
C ASN A 218 -2.43 19.21 10.30
N GLN A 219 -2.92 20.14 9.47
CA GLN A 219 -4.18 19.95 8.76
C GLN A 219 -4.10 18.77 7.78
N VAL A 220 -3.01 18.65 7.02
CA VAL A 220 -2.77 17.49 6.13
C VAL A 220 -2.73 16.18 6.92
N LEU A 221 -1.98 16.11 8.03
CA LEU A 221 -1.88 14.88 8.83
C LEU A 221 -3.19 14.55 9.55
N THR A 222 -3.99 15.56 9.90
CA THR A 222 -5.35 15.39 10.41
C THR A 222 -6.24 14.72 9.37
N LEU A 223 -6.24 15.23 8.13
CA LEU A 223 -6.98 14.60 7.03
C LEU A 223 -6.46 13.18 6.73
N PHE A 224 -5.16 12.97 6.74
CA PHE A 224 -4.57 11.64 6.57
C PHE A 224 -4.99 10.67 7.68
N ARG A 225 -5.01 11.13 8.94
CA ARG A 225 -5.54 10.34 10.06
C ARG A 225 -7.01 10.01 9.83
N ASP A 226 -7.84 11.01 9.55
CA ASP A 226 -9.28 10.84 9.52
C ASP A 226 -9.76 10.01 8.31
N ILE A 227 -9.08 10.12 7.16
CA ILE A 227 -9.48 9.48 5.90
C ILE A 227 -8.73 8.15 5.67
N VAL A 228 -7.42 8.12 5.95
CA VAL A 228 -6.55 7.00 5.53
C VAL A 228 -6.12 6.11 6.70
N ARG A 229 -5.75 6.70 7.85
CA ARG A 229 -5.20 5.94 8.99
C ARG A 229 -5.69 6.51 10.34
N PRO A 230 -6.88 6.09 10.83
CA PRO A 230 -7.50 6.66 12.04
C PRO A 230 -6.66 6.59 13.32
N THR A 231 -5.71 5.66 13.40
CA THR A 231 -4.81 5.50 14.55
C THR A 231 -3.48 6.27 14.39
N PHE A 232 -3.34 7.11 13.36
CA PHE A 232 -2.11 7.85 13.11
C PHE A 232 -1.94 9.01 14.10
N SER A 233 -0.72 9.18 14.60
CA SER A 233 -0.33 10.26 15.51
C SER A 233 1.04 10.81 15.09
N TRP A 234 1.28 12.09 15.33
CA TRP A 234 2.53 12.77 15.01
C TRP A 234 2.94 13.73 16.14
N LYS A 235 4.17 14.25 16.05
CA LYS A 235 4.70 15.29 16.94
C LYS A 235 5.09 16.52 16.13
N ASN A 236 5.17 17.67 16.78
CA ASN A 236 5.60 18.91 16.15
C ASN A 236 7.02 19.32 16.57
N PHE A 237 7.69 20.06 15.69
CA PHE A 237 8.93 20.79 15.98
C PHE A 237 8.66 22.29 16.18
N SER A 238 9.54 22.96 16.93
CA SER A 238 9.77 24.41 16.76
C SER A 238 10.58 24.68 15.48
N LEU A 239 10.55 25.92 14.96
CA LEU A 239 11.33 26.27 13.76
C LEU A 239 12.85 26.16 13.98
N GLU A 240 13.30 26.46 15.20
CA GLU A 240 14.71 26.34 15.60
C GLU A 240 15.16 24.88 15.60
N GLU A 241 14.34 23.97 16.14
CA GLU A 241 14.61 22.52 16.13
C GLU A 241 14.71 21.97 14.70
N GLN A 242 13.84 22.44 13.79
CA GLN A 242 13.90 22.04 12.38
C GLN A 242 15.22 22.46 11.72
N SER A 243 15.71 23.67 11.99
CA SER A 243 16.92 24.21 11.36
C SER A 243 18.18 23.40 11.70
N HIS A 244 18.22 22.77 12.87
CA HIS A 244 19.31 21.87 13.27
C HIS A 244 19.21 20.48 12.63
N ALA A 245 18.03 20.08 12.14
CA ALA A 245 17.79 18.76 11.58
C ALA A 245 18.03 18.67 10.05
N ILE A 246 18.15 19.81 9.34
CA ILE A 246 18.26 19.87 7.88
C ILE A 246 19.45 20.73 7.43
N LYS A 247 20.09 20.36 6.32
CA LYS A 247 21.24 21.12 5.78
C LYS A 247 20.83 22.37 5.01
N ALA A 248 19.74 22.30 4.24
CA ALA A 248 19.25 23.41 3.44
C ALA A 248 17.93 23.95 4.01
N GLY A 249 17.69 25.26 3.86
CA GLY A 249 16.41 25.87 4.22
C GLY A 249 15.24 25.29 3.43
N ARG A 250 14.01 25.50 3.91
CA ARG A 250 12.78 25.10 3.23
C ARG A 250 11.93 26.33 2.92
N SER A 251 11.47 26.42 1.68
CA SER A 251 10.51 27.43 1.24
C SER A 251 9.16 27.18 1.92
N ASN A 252 8.60 28.23 2.53
CA ASN A 252 7.25 28.23 3.07
C ASN A 252 6.52 29.46 2.53
N CYS A 253 5.46 29.26 1.75
CA CYS A 253 4.66 30.34 1.17
C CYS A 253 3.30 29.81 0.70
N THR A 254 2.41 30.74 0.39
CA THR A 254 1.22 30.52 -0.43
C THR A 254 1.38 31.23 -1.77
N LEU A 255 0.86 30.63 -2.83
CA LEU A 255 0.84 31.22 -4.17
C LEU A 255 -0.58 31.71 -4.48
N ASP A 256 -0.68 32.85 -5.16
CA ASP A 256 -1.93 33.29 -5.76
C ASP A 256 -2.22 32.44 -7.00
N THR A 257 -3.42 31.86 -7.07
CA THR A 257 -3.84 30.95 -8.14
C THR A 257 -4.89 31.56 -9.06
N SER A 258 -5.23 32.85 -8.89
CA SER A 258 -6.34 33.50 -9.59
C SER A 258 -6.19 33.40 -11.11
N LYS A 259 -4.94 33.55 -11.60
CA LYS A 259 -4.59 33.40 -13.02
C LYS A 259 -4.86 31.99 -13.54
N LEU A 260 -4.43 30.97 -12.78
CA LEU A 260 -4.66 29.57 -13.13
C LEU A 260 -6.14 29.21 -13.09
N GLU A 261 -6.85 29.63 -12.05
CA GLU A 261 -8.28 29.36 -11.88
C GLU A 261 -9.12 29.95 -13.01
N ALA A 262 -8.87 31.22 -13.37
CA ALA A 262 -9.54 31.87 -14.48
C ALA A 262 -9.29 31.13 -15.81
N LYS A 263 -8.06 30.69 -16.03
CA LYS A 263 -7.68 29.98 -17.25
C LYS A 263 -8.23 28.57 -17.31
N ALA A 264 -8.15 27.82 -16.22
CA ALA A 264 -8.73 26.48 -16.09
C ALA A 264 -10.24 26.51 -16.34
N LYS A 265 -10.94 27.51 -15.79
CA LYS A 265 -12.37 27.73 -16.03
C LYS A 265 -12.70 27.99 -17.50
N SER A 266 -11.81 28.66 -18.25
CA SER A 266 -12.00 28.86 -19.70
C SER A 266 -11.90 27.56 -20.52
N TYR A 267 -11.37 26.49 -19.92
CA TYR A 267 -11.29 25.14 -20.49
C TYR A 267 -12.22 24.15 -19.80
N ASP A 268 -13.26 24.65 -19.11
CA ASP A 268 -14.26 23.84 -18.39
C ASP A 268 -13.67 22.98 -17.25
N PHE A 269 -12.53 23.40 -16.68
CA PHE A 269 -11.99 22.82 -15.45
C PHE A 269 -12.36 23.66 -14.23
N SER A 270 -12.71 22.99 -13.13
CA SER A 270 -12.83 23.59 -11.81
C SER A 270 -11.72 23.04 -10.92
N ILE A 271 -10.92 23.93 -10.33
CA ILE A 271 -9.85 23.53 -9.42
C ILE A 271 -10.38 23.71 -7.99
N PRO A 272 -10.54 22.62 -7.21
CA PRO A 272 -11.02 22.72 -5.84
C PRO A 272 -9.98 23.35 -4.92
N GLU A 273 -10.46 24.07 -3.90
CA GLU A 273 -9.62 24.59 -2.80
C GLU A 273 -8.87 23.43 -2.13
N VAL A 274 -7.66 23.69 -1.64
CA VAL A 274 -6.74 22.64 -1.21
C VAL A 274 -7.33 21.69 -0.17
N HIS A 275 -8.10 22.14 0.82
CA HIS A 275 -8.71 21.26 1.83
C HIS A 275 -9.80 20.36 1.23
N GLU A 276 -10.57 20.86 0.27
CA GLU A 276 -11.55 20.05 -0.47
C GLU A 276 -10.85 19.03 -1.36
N ALA A 277 -9.82 19.47 -2.10
CA ALA A 277 -9.00 18.63 -2.96
C ALA A 277 -8.39 17.42 -2.22
N TYR A 278 -7.90 17.62 -1.01
CA TYR A 278 -7.42 16.54 -0.14
C TYR A 278 -8.51 15.52 0.23
N ARG A 279 -9.74 15.98 0.47
CA ARG A 279 -10.86 15.08 0.80
C ARG A 279 -11.32 14.29 -0.41
N LEU A 280 -11.38 14.92 -1.58
CA LEU A 280 -11.78 14.27 -2.83
C LEU A 280 -10.77 13.21 -3.25
N SER A 281 -9.48 13.54 -3.26
CA SER A 281 -8.40 12.60 -3.60
C SER A 281 -8.30 11.41 -2.64
N GLY A 282 -8.59 11.60 -1.35
CA GLY A 282 -8.54 10.53 -0.35
C GLY A 282 -9.66 9.48 -0.46
N ASN A 283 -10.75 9.79 -1.17
CA ASN A 283 -11.93 8.91 -1.30
C ASN A 283 -11.94 8.05 -2.57
N VAL A 284 -10.90 8.14 -3.42
CA VAL A 284 -10.81 7.32 -4.64
C VAL A 284 -10.47 5.87 -4.28
N PRO A 285 -11.28 4.87 -4.71
CA PRO A 285 -10.98 3.46 -4.42
C PRO A 285 -9.64 3.06 -5.02
N ASN A 286 -8.68 2.64 -4.18
CA ASN A 286 -7.39 2.16 -4.66
C ASN A 286 -7.60 0.85 -5.44
N LYS A 287 -7.55 0.92 -6.78
CA LYS A 287 -7.75 -0.22 -7.69
C LYS A 287 -6.79 -1.38 -7.37
N GLN A 288 -5.55 -1.07 -6.94
CA GLN A 288 -4.60 -2.10 -6.52
C GLN A 288 -5.03 -2.78 -5.22
N ALA A 289 -5.61 -2.04 -4.28
CA ALA A 289 -6.09 -2.60 -3.03
C ALA A 289 -7.24 -3.57 -3.28
N LEU A 290 -8.20 -3.18 -4.13
CA LEU A 290 -9.31 -4.04 -4.55
C LEU A 290 -8.81 -5.31 -5.25
N PHE A 291 -7.83 -5.18 -6.15
CA PHE A 291 -7.21 -6.34 -6.79
C PHE A 291 -6.60 -7.31 -5.76
N TRP A 292 -5.80 -6.82 -4.83
CA TRP A 292 -5.17 -7.66 -3.82
C TRP A 292 -6.18 -8.28 -2.85
N MET A 293 -7.26 -7.57 -2.50
CA MET A 293 -8.37 -8.11 -1.73
C MET A 293 -9.04 -9.29 -2.45
N ALA A 294 -9.34 -9.13 -3.74
CA ALA A 294 -9.94 -10.19 -4.55
C ALA A 294 -9.02 -11.41 -4.66
N VAL A 295 -7.73 -11.20 -4.97
CA VAL A 295 -6.72 -12.26 -5.01
C VAL A 295 -6.66 -13.00 -3.69
N ASN A 296 -6.65 -12.28 -2.57
CA ASN A 296 -6.57 -12.91 -1.26
C ASN A 296 -7.81 -13.75 -0.92
N ILE A 297 -9.01 -13.22 -1.22
CA ILE A 297 -10.27 -13.94 -0.99
C ILE A 297 -10.30 -15.22 -1.83
N VAL A 298 -10.04 -15.11 -3.13
CA VAL A 298 -10.05 -16.26 -4.05
C VAL A 298 -9.00 -17.29 -3.64
N ALA A 299 -7.76 -16.88 -3.36
CA ALA A 299 -6.70 -17.80 -2.96
C ALA A 299 -7.03 -18.53 -1.65
N THR A 300 -7.63 -17.82 -0.69
CA THR A 300 -8.05 -18.38 0.61
C THR A 300 -9.20 -19.37 0.49
N VAL A 301 -10.15 -19.13 -0.42
CA VAL A 301 -11.22 -20.09 -0.71
C VAL A 301 -10.65 -21.32 -1.41
N LEU A 302 -9.86 -21.12 -2.47
CA LEU A 302 -9.30 -22.22 -3.27
C LEU A 302 -8.41 -23.13 -2.44
N ILE A 303 -7.56 -22.59 -1.55
CA ILE A 303 -6.66 -23.43 -0.75
C ILE A 303 -7.45 -24.34 0.20
N VAL A 304 -8.56 -23.87 0.77
CA VAL A 304 -9.37 -24.68 1.71
C VAL A 304 -9.96 -25.89 1.00
N PHE A 305 -10.55 -25.70 -0.18
CA PHE A 305 -11.12 -26.80 -0.97
C PHE A 305 -10.05 -27.69 -1.60
N THR A 306 -8.93 -27.13 -2.05
CA THR A 306 -7.79 -27.90 -2.56
C THR A 306 -7.22 -28.81 -1.49
N ASN A 307 -6.97 -28.27 -0.28
CA ASN A 307 -6.48 -29.05 0.86
C ASN A 307 -7.47 -30.14 1.26
N LYS A 308 -8.78 -29.84 1.28
CA LYS A 308 -9.81 -30.84 1.57
C LYS A 308 -9.74 -31.99 0.58
N ALA A 309 -9.75 -31.69 -0.72
CA ALA A 309 -9.69 -32.71 -1.76
C ALA A 309 -8.39 -33.54 -1.73
N ILE A 310 -7.25 -32.93 -1.34
CA ILE A 310 -6.01 -33.66 -1.08
C ILE A 310 -6.16 -34.63 0.09
N PHE A 311 -6.74 -34.18 1.22
CA PHE A 311 -6.85 -35.00 2.44
C PHE A 311 -8.03 -35.98 2.46
N ASP A 312 -8.93 -35.90 1.49
CA ASP A 312 -9.97 -36.91 1.26
C ASP A 312 -9.38 -38.18 0.61
N ASP A 313 -8.20 -38.10 -0.04
CA ASP A 313 -7.45 -39.25 -0.52
C ASP A 313 -6.86 -40.04 0.67
N ARG A 314 -7.09 -41.36 0.71
CA ARG A 314 -6.61 -42.27 1.77
C ARG A 314 -5.10 -42.25 1.91
N ASN A 315 -4.37 -42.04 0.82
CA ASN A 315 -2.92 -42.04 0.78
C ASN A 315 -2.34 -40.72 1.34
N LEU A 316 -3.08 -39.62 1.27
CA LEU A 316 -2.59 -38.28 1.64
C LEU A 316 -3.24 -37.71 2.91
N ARG A 317 -4.30 -38.34 3.43
CA ARG A 317 -5.02 -37.89 4.63
C ARG A 317 -4.14 -37.65 5.86
N TYR A 318 -3.05 -38.39 5.98
CA TYR A 318 -2.14 -38.40 7.13
C TYR A 318 -0.80 -37.71 6.86
N ILE A 319 -0.68 -36.81 5.87
CA ILE A 319 0.56 -36.04 5.61
C ILE A 319 0.43 -34.54 5.94
N GLN A 320 -0.44 -34.19 6.90
CA GLN A 320 -0.86 -32.81 7.13
C GLN A 320 0.28 -31.90 7.63
N ILE A 321 1.22 -32.44 8.40
CA ILE A 321 2.34 -31.67 8.96
C ILE A 321 3.42 -31.43 7.91
N SER A 322 3.71 -32.43 7.08
CA SER A 322 4.61 -32.34 5.93
C SER A 322 4.08 -31.34 4.93
N PHE A 323 2.77 -31.34 4.70
CA PHE A 323 2.11 -30.39 3.82
C PHE A 323 2.20 -28.95 4.33
N ALA A 324 2.03 -28.74 5.64
CA ALA A 324 2.25 -27.44 6.27
C ALA A 324 3.72 -26.98 6.17
N ALA A 325 4.69 -27.88 6.37
CA ALA A 325 6.11 -27.57 6.22
C ALA A 325 6.44 -27.14 4.78
N PHE A 326 5.86 -27.81 3.79
CA PHE A 326 5.94 -27.43 2.38
C PHE A 326 5.38 -26.02 2.13
N HIS A 327 4.20 -25.67 2.67
CA HIS A 327 3.64 -24.32 2.54
C HIS A 327 4.55 -23.24 3.13
N PHE A 328 5.16 -23.50 4.29
CA PHE A 328 6.12 -22.57 4.89
C PHE A 328 7.38 -22.41 4.02
N ALA A 329 7.90 -23.49 3.44
CA ALA A 329 9.05 -23.44 2.56
C ALA A 329 8.78 -22.63 1.29
N VAL A 330 7.63 -22.84 0.63
CA VAL A 330 7.24 -22.08 -0.57
C VAL A 330 6.96 -20.60 -0.22
N THR A 331 6.31 -20.34 0.92
CA THR A 331 6.08 -18.96 1.39
C THR A 331 7.41 -18.25 1.67
N TRP A 332 8.35 -18.91 2.33
CA TRP A 332 9.69 -18.37 2.56
C TRP A 332 10.41 -18.08 1.24
N LEU A 333 10.39 -19.01 0.28
CA LEU A 333 11.01 -18.82 -1.03
C LEU A 333 10.40 -17.61 -1.75
N GLY A 334 9.07 -17.47 -1.74
CA GLY A 334 8.37 -16.33 -2.30
C GLY A 334 8.78 -15.00 -1.67
N LEU A 335 8.82 -14.93 -0.33
CA LEU A 335 9.26 -13.74 0.39
C LEU A 335 10.73 -13.41 0.14
N TRP A 336 11.59 -14.44 0.04
CA TRP A 336 13.00 -14.27 -0.27
C TRP A 336 13.19 -13.69 -1.67
N VAL A 337 12.50 -14.22 -2.69
CA VAL A 337 12.52 -13.68 -4.06
C VAL A 337 12.06 -12.22 -4.08
N LEU A 338 10.98 -11.89 -3.36
CA LEU A 338 10.48 -10.51 -3.27
C LEU A 338 11.43 -9.54 -2.54
N SER A 339 12.33 -10.07 -1.71
CA SER A 339 13.34 -9.27 -0.99
C SER A 339 14.61 -8.99 -1.80
N LEU A 340 14.80 -9.66 -2.96
CA LEU A 340 15.97 -9.45 -3.82
C LEU A 340 15.96 -8.05 -4.44
N ASP A 341 17.15 -7.44 -4.61
CA ASP A 341 17.34 -6.09 -5.17
C ASP A 341 16.67 -5.85 -6.54
N ARG A 342 16.50 -6.92 -7.32
CA ARG A 342 15.81 -6.86 -8.62
C ARG A 342 14.34 -6.49 -8.50
N PHE A 343 13.67 -6.89 -7.41
CA PHE A 343 12.27 -6.61 -7.15
C PHE A 343 12.08 -5.53 -6.07
N ALA A 344 12.90 -5.56 -5.01
CA ALA A 344 12.98 -4.57 -3.94
C ALA A 344 11.63 -4.16 -3.32
N PHE A 345 10.71 -5.12 -3.16
CA PHE A 345 9.40 -4.85 -2.54
C PHE A 345 9.51 -4.52 -1.04
N PHE A 346 10.52 -5.06 -0.36
CA PHE A 346 10.89 -4.69 1.00
C PHE A 346 12.36 -5.01 1.25
N GLU A 347 12.98 -4.28 2.17
CA GLU A 347 14.35 -4.54 2.60
C GLU A 347 14.37 -5.65 3.65
N PRO A 348 15.10 -6.76 3.45
CA PRO A 348 15.18 -7.82 4.43
C PRO A 348 15.95 -7.36 5.67
N LYS A 349 15.39 -7.56 6.87
CA LYS A 349 16.06 -7.33 8.15
C LYS A 349 16.28 -8.66 8.83
N GLN A 350 17.54 -9.01 9.08
CA GLN A 350 17.86 -10.24 9.79
C GLN A 350 17.54 -10.13 11.27
N VAL A 351 16.97 -11.20 11.83
CA VAL A 351 16.67 -11.33 13.24
C VAL A 351 17.45 -12.52 13.80
N SER A 352 17.97 -12.39 15.02
CA SER A 352 18.69 -13.48 15.67
C SER A 352 17.80 -14.73 15.83
N PHE A 353 18.37 -15.89 15.55
CA PHE A 353 17.68 -17.19 15.63
C PHE A 353 17.01 -17.40 16.99
N THR A 354 17.71 -17.14 18.10
CA THR A 354 17.19 -17.34 19.46
C THR A 354 15.99 -16.45 19.78
N GLN A 355 15.89 -15.29 19.13
CA GLN A 355 14.76 -14.39 19.29
C GLN A 355 13.54 -14.86 18.49
N VAL A 356 13.72 -15.54 17.36
CA VAL A 356 12.62 -15.98 16.48
C VAL A 356 12.02 -17.32 16.90
N VAL A 357 12.79 -18.18 17.58
CA VAL A 357 12.36 -19.53 18.00
C VAL A 357 11.05 -19.52 18.80
N PRO A 358 10.85 -18.71 19.86
CA PRO A 358 9.59 -18.75 20.63
C PRO A 358 8.35 -18.46 19.77
N LEU A 359 8.46 -17.48 18.87
CA LEU A 359 7.39 -17.14 17.94
C LEU A 359 7.14 -18.27 16.92
N SER A 360 8.21 -18.93 16.47
CA SER A 360 8.13 -20.07 15.53
C SER A 360 7.51 -21.30 16.17
N VAL A 361 7.78 -21.56 17.45
CA VAL A 361 7.10 -22.61 18.23
C VAL A 361 5.61 -22.33 18.32
N ALA A 362 5.22 -21.10 18.70
CA ALA A 362 3.81 -20.71 18.73
C ALA A 362 3.13 -20.86 17.36
N MET A 363 3.81 -20.49 16.27
CA MET A 363 3.30 -20.71 14.90
C MET A 363 3.14 -22.18 14.56
N THR A 364 4.11 -23.01 14.91
CA THR A 364 4.11 -24.45 14.66
C THR A 364 2.90 -25.10 15.34
N LEU A 365 2.67 -24.78 16.62
CA LEU A 365 1.52 -25.29 17.38
C LEU A 365 0.19 -24.72 16.86
N ASN A 366 0.17 -23.44 16.46
CA ASN A 366 -0.96 -22.81 15.76
C ASN A 366 -1.30 -23.51 14.42
N VAL A 367 -0.38 -24.28 13.83
CA VAL A 367 -0.67 -25.04 12.61
C VAL A 367 -1.01 -26.50 12.90
N ILE A 368 -0.29 -27.16 13.80
CA ILE A 368 -0.50 -28.57 14.16
C ILE A 368 -1.92 -28.78 14.68
N PHE A 369 -2.34 -28.04 15.70
CA PHE A 369 -3.62 -28.30 16.38
C PHE A 369 -4.85 -28.06 15.51
N PRO A 370 -4.95 -26.95 14.75
CA PRO A 370 -6.06 -26.79 13.82
C PRO A 370 -6.11 -27.86 12.72
N ASN A 371 -4.96 -28.28 12.18
CA ASN A 371 -4.93 -29.35 11.17
C ASN A 371 -5.40 -30.69 11.76
N LEU A 372 -4.90 -31.06 12.95
CA LEU A 372 -5.39 -32.24 13.68
C LEU A 372 -6.90 -32.13 13.93
N SER A 373 -7.40 -30.96 14.33
CA SER A 373 -8.84 -30.75 14.50
C SER A 373 -9.61 -31.05 13.21
N LEU A 374 -9.16 -30.56 12.05
CA LEU A 374 -9.79 -30.82 10.75
C LEU A 374 -9.85 -32.32 10.41
N ALA A 375 -8.84 -33.10 10.80
CA ALA A 375 -8.83 -34.55 10.60
C ALA A 375 -10.02 -35.25 11.31
N TYR A 376 -10.37 -34.75 12.50
CA TYR A 376 -11.35 -35.33 13.42
C TYR A 376 -12.68 -34.56 13.52
N SER A 377 -12.85 -33.50 12.74
CA SER A 377 -14.04 -32.63 12.74
C SER A 377 -14.58 -32.36 11.33
N THR A 378 -15.75 -31.72 11.27
CA THR A 378 -16.30 -31.22 10.01
C THR A 378 -15.62 -29.92 9.60
N VAL A 379 -15.63 -29.62 8.30
CA VAL A 379 -15.10 -28.35 7.79
C VAL A 379 -15.87 -27.16 8.36
N ALA A 380 -17.19 -27.30 8.54
CA ALA A 380 -18.04 -26.27 9.12
C ALA A 380 -17.63 -25.94 10.56
N PHE A 381 -17.48 -26.97 11.41
CA PHE A 381 -17.00 -26.80 12.79
C PHE A 381 -15.59 -26.19 12.83
N TYR A 382 -14.67 -26.72 12.02
CA TYR A 382 -13.30 -26.21 11.93
C TYR A 382 -13.26 -24.70 11.62
N GLN A 383 -14.07 -24.23 10.67
CA GLN A 383 -14.09 -22.81 10.29
C GLN A 383 -14.74 -21.93 11.34
N ILE A 384 -15.85 -22.37 11.93
CA ILE A 384 -16.54 -21.56 12.96
C ILE A 384 -15.74 -21.51 14.25
N ALA A 385 -15.03 -22.58 14.63
CA ALA A 385 -14.18 -22.59 15.83
C ALA A 385 -13.13 -21.46 15.80
N ARG A 386 -12.65 -21.07 14.61
CA ARG A 386 -11.70 -19.95 14.45
C ARG A 386 -12.28 -18.60 14.85
N VAL A 387 -13.60 -18.44 14.90
CA VAL A 387 -14.25 -17.23 15.41
C VAL A 387 -13.91 -17.00 16.88
N LEU A 388 -13.65 -18.06 17.66
CA LEU A 388 -13.22 -17.96 19.07
C LEU A 388 -11.81 -17.40 19.24
N VAL A 389 -11.02 -17.25 18.16
CA VAL A 389 -9.71 -16.60 18.24
C VAL A 389 -9.86 -15.14 18.67
N THR A 390 -10.85 -14.41 18.15
CA THR A 390 -11.06 -12.99 18.50
C THR A 390 -11.28 -12.76 20.01
N PRO A 391 -12.25 -13.43 20.68
CA PRO A 391 -12.43 -13.27 22.12
C PRO A 391 -11.22 -13.78 22.92
N CYS A 392 -10.57 -14.86 22.48
CA CYS A 392 -9.38 -15.38 23.15
C CYS A 392 -8.18 -14.41 23.04
N VAL A 393 -7.98 -13.76 21.88
CA VAL A 393 -6.99 -12.68 21.70
C VAL A 393 -7.29 -11.52 22.64
N ALA A 394 -8.54 -11.05 22.71
CA ALA A 394 -8.91 -9.96 23.60
C ALA A 394 -8.63 -10.30 25.08
N PHE A 395 -8.93 -11.53 25.49
CA PHE A 395 -8.65 -12.03 26.83
C PHE A 395 -7.14 -12.12 27.13
N LEU A 396 -6.36 -12.68 26.20
CA LEU A 396 -4.90 -12.78 26.34
C LEU A 396 -4.22 -11.41 26.36
N ASP A 397 -4.65 -10.47 25.53
CA ASP A 397 -4.09 -9.12 25.49
C ASP A 397 -4.42 -8.33 26.76
N TYR A 398 -5.59 -8.56 27.36
CA TYR A 398 -5.90 -8.06 28.68
C TYR A 398 -4.98 -8.64 29.77
N ILE A 399 -4.71 -9.96 29.75
CA ILE A 399 -3.82 -10.59 30.73
C ILE A 399 -2.37 -10.11 30.58
N LEU A 400 -1.85 -10.13 29.35
CA LEU A 400 -0.44 -9.91 29.04
C LEU A 400 -0.08 -8.41 28.95
N SER A 401 -0.96 -7.61 28.36
CA SER A 401 -0.68 -6.20 28.04
C SER A 401 -1.54 -5.21 28.83
N LYS A 402 -2.51 -5.68 29.64
CA LYS A 402 -3.49 -4.85 30.38
C LYS A 402 -4.31 -3.90 29.49
N VAL A 403 -4.47 -4.26 28.22
CA VAL A 403 -5.28 -3.49 27.25
C VAL A 403 -6.75 -3.84 27.45
N LEU A 404 -7.60 -2.82 27.63
CA LEU A 404 -9.04 -2.97 27.73
C LEU A 404 -9.71 -2.79 26.37
N ILE A 405 -10.61 -3.70 26.02
CA ILE A 405 -11.50 -3.54 24.87
C ILE A 405 -12.70 -2.66 25.23
N SER A 406 -13.31 -2.02 24.23
CA SER A 406 -14.52 -1.22 24.46
C SER A 406 -15.68 -2.11 24.91
N ARG A 407 -16.60 -1.55 25.73
CA ARG A 407 -17.79 -2.28 26.19
C ARG A 407 -18.64 -2.79 25.02
N LEU A 408 -18.69 -2.02 23.92
CA LEU A 408 -19.40 -2.42 22.72
C LEU A 408 -18.73 -3.64 22.07
N ALA A 409 -17.41 -3.64 21.89
CA ALA A 409 -16.67 -4.79 21.37
C ALA A 409 -16.80 -6.03 22.28
N ALA A 410 -16.84 -5.86 23.60
CA ALA A 410 -17.06 -6.98 24.51
C ALA A 410 -18.45 -7.62 24.32
N LEU A 411 -19.49 -6.81 24.08
CA LEU A 411 -20.86 -7.30 23.84
C LEU A 411 -21.00 -8.05 22.52
N THR A 412 -20.21 -7.72 21.50
CA THR A 412 -20.29 -8.38 20.17
C THR A 412 -19.64 -9.76 20.16
N LEU A 413 -18.72 -10.02 21.10
CA LEU A 413 -18.12 -11.35 21.31
C LEU A 413 -19.09 -12.37 21.90
N VAL A 414 -20.10 -11.95 22.65
CA VAL A 414 -21.09 -12.85 23.29
C VAL A 414 -21.86 -13.68 22.25
N PRO A 415 -22.53 -13.10 21.23
CA PRO A 415 -23.19 -13.88 20.19
C PRO A 415 -22.19 -14.71 19.37
N ALA A 416 -20.96 -14.22 19.15
CA ALA A 416 -19.93 -14.99 18.46
C ALA A 416 -19.61 -16.31 19.20
N CYS A 417 -19.40 -16.24 20.51
CA CYS A 417 -19.17 -17.43 21.36
C CYS A 417 -20.39 -18.36 21.40
N LEU A 418 -21.61 -17.80 21.52
CA LEU A 418 -22.85 -18.59 21.53
C LEU A 418 -23.06 -19.34 20.21
N GLY A 419 -22.81 -18.68 19.07
CA GLY A 419 -22.93 -19.30 17.75
C GLY A 419 -21.99 -20.49 17.58
N VAL A 420 -20.73 -20.34 18.00
CA VAL A 420 -19.75 -21.45 17.98
C VAL A 420 -20.18 -22.59 18.92
N ALA A 421 -20.68 -22.28 20.12
CA ALA A 421 -21.17 -23.29 21.05
C ALA A 421 -22.37 -24.07 20.49
N MET A 422 -23.31 -23.38 19.82
CA MET A 422 -24.44 -24.00 19.15
C MET A 422 -23.98 -24.94 18.03
N VAL A 423 -23.08 -24.49 17.15
CA VAL A 423 -22.57 -25.34 16.07
C VAL A 423 -21.80 -26.53 16.64
N SER A 424 -20.97 -26.33 17.66
CA SER A 424 -20.28 -27.44 18.35
C SER A 424 -21.26 -28.50 18.84
N TYR A 425 -22.37 -28.08 19.45
CA TYR A 425 -23.39 -28.98 20.00
C TYR A 425 -24.14 -29.76 18.90
N TYR A 426 -24.65 -29.06 17.89
CA TYR A 426 -25.46 -29.71 16.84
C TYR A 426 -24.61 -30.51 15.85
N ASP A 427 -23.37 -30.10 15.59
CA ASP A 427 -22.46 -30.78 14.66
C ASP A 427 -21.81 -32.04 15.25
N SER A 428 -21.76 -32.15 16.58
CA SER A 428 -21.26 -33.33 17.29
C SER A 428 -22.34 -34.39 17.55
N ARG A 429 -23.62 -34.07 17.27
CA ARG A 429 -24.71 -35.04 17.42
C ARG A 429 -24.66 -36.09 16.30
N PRO A 430 -24.92 -37.38 16.60
CA PRO A 430 -25.04 -38.40 15.57
C PRO A 430 -26.16 -38.00 14.60
N SER A 431 -25.84 -37.90 13.32
CA SER A 431 -26.85 -37.70 12.28
C SER A 431 -27.50 -39.03 11.93
N GLY A 432 -28.76 -39.02 11.46
CA GLY A 432 -29.45 -40.23 11.00
C GLY A 432 -28.84 -40.86 9.75
N ASP A 433 -27.99 -40.11 9.03
CA ASP A 433 -27.31 -40.55 7.81
C ASP A 433 -25.82 -40.83 8.10
N ALA A 434 -25.40 -42.08 7.91
CA ALA A 434 -24.03 -42.52 8.19
C ALA A 434 -22.96 -41.89 7.27
N GLU A 435 -23.37 -41.26 6.15
CA GLU A 435 -22.45 -40.57 5.23
C GLU A 435 -22.11 -39.14 5.67
N VAL A 436 -22.86 -38.56 6.62
CA VAL A 436 -22.58 -37.21 7.11
C VAL A 436 -21.51 -37.28 8.19
N LYS A 437 -20.30 -36.81 7.87
CA LYS A 437 -19.23 -36.64 8.85
C LYS A 437 -19.71 -35.72 9.98
N THR A 438 -19.58 -36.17 11.22
CA THR A 438 -19.83 -35.40 12.45
C THR A 438 -18.51 -35.08 13.14
N THR A 439 -18.54 -34.10 14.05
CA THR A 439 -17.36 -33.73 14.82
C THR A 439 -17.20 -34.64 16.03
N SER A 440 -16.00 -35.21 16.18
CA SER A 440 -15.66 -36.03 17.34
C SER A 440 -15.16 -35.20 18.53
N GLU A 441 -15.22 -35.74 19.74
CA GLU A 441 -14.73 -35.09 20.96
C GLU A 441 -13.25 -34.70 20.86
N LEU A 442 -12.41 -35.56 20.28
CA LEU A 442 -11.01 -35.26 19.99
C LEU A 442 -10.86 -34.08 19.03
N GLY A 443 -11.73 -33.97 18.03
CA GLY A 443 -11.78 -32.84 17.11
C GLY A 443 -12.06 -31.51 17.81
N VAL A 444 -12.95 -31.52 18.80
CA VAL A 444 -13.27 -30.34 19.65
C VAL A 444 -12.08 -29.95 20.53
N ILE A 445 -11.43 -30.92 21.19
CA ILE A 445 -10.26 -30.67 22.04
C ILE A 445 -9.12 -30.04 21.23
N PHE A 446 -8.82 -30.60 20.04
CA PHE A 446 -7.82 -30.04 19.15
C PHE A 446 -8.21 -28.66 18.63
N ALA A 447 -9.49 -28.41 18.36
CA ALA A 447 -9.97 -27.08 17.93
C ALA A 447 -9.74 -26.03 19.01
N LEU A 448 -10.16 -26.29 20.25
CA LEU A 448 -10.00 -25.34 21.36
C LEU A 448 -8.53 -25.07 21.69
N THR A 449 -7.71 -26.12 21.66
CA THR A 449 -6.24 -26.00 21.81
C THR A 449 -5.64 -25.17 20.67
N GLY A 450 -6.09 -25.41 19.44
CA GLY A 450 -5.71 -24.64 18.26
C GLY A 450 -6.11 -23.17 18.35
N VAL A 451 -7.32 -22.87 18.85
CA VAL A 451 -7.79 -21.50 19.13
C VAL A 451 -6.88 -20.79 20.11
N PHE A 452 -6.47 -21.46 21.19
CA PHE A 452 -5.53 -20.88 22.16
C PHE A 452 -4.19 -20.53 21.51
N PHE A 453 -3.55 -21.46 20.79
CA PHE A 453 -2.27 -21.18 20.14
C PHE A 453 -2.38 -20.16 19.00
N SER A 454 -3.49 -20.15 18.25
CA SER A 454 -3.80 -19.11 17.26
C SER A 454 -3.84 -17.73 17.89
N SER A 455 -4.47 -17.63 19.06
CA SER A 455 -4.65 -16.37 19.78
C SER A 455 -3.33 -15.89 20.39
N LEU A 456 -2.57 -16.81 21.00
CA LEU A 456 -1.24 -16.53 21.51
C LEU A 456 -0.30 -16.04 20.40
N TYR A 457 -0.28 -16.73 19.26
CA TYR A 457 0.51 -16.33 18.10
C TYR A 457 0.12 -14.93 17.60
N THR A 458 -1.19 -14.64 17.53
CA THR A 458 -1.70 -13.33 17.10
C THR A 458 -1.20 -12.19 18.01
N VAL A 459 -1.28 -12.36 19.33
CA VAL A 459 -0.78 -11.37 20.30
C VAL A 459 0.75 -11.24 20.20
N TRP A 460 1.45 -12.36 20.09
CA TRP A 460 2.91 -12.37 20.01
C TRP A 460 3.45 -11.75 18.72
N ILE A 461 2.80 -11.91 17.57
CA ILE A 461 3.22 -11.19 16.36
C ILE A 461 3.30 -9.69 16.63
N ALA A 462 2.26 -9.11 17.23
CA ALA A 462 2.21 -7.68 17.52
C ALA A 462 3.30 -7.26 18.53
N ALA A 463 3.55 -8.08 19.55
CA ALA A 463 4.62 -7.85 20.53
C ALA A 463 6.02 -7.93 19.90
N PHE A 464 6.30 -8.97 19.11
CA PHE A 464 7.61 -9.20 18.50
C PHE A 464 7.94 -8.17 17.42
N ARG A 465 6.96 -7.73 16.62
CA ARG A 465 7.19 -6.63 15.65
C ARG A 465 7.63 -5.35 16.32
N ARG A 466 6.98 -4.99 17.44
CA ARG A 466 7.35 -3.83 18.25
C ARG A 466 8.73 -4.00 18.89
N LYS A 467 8.99 -5.18 19.49
CA LYS A 467 10.26 -5.47 20.16
C LYS A 467 11.46 -5.48 19.21
N LEU A 468 11.30 -6.00 18.00
CA LEU A 468 12.39 -6.18 17.03
C LEU A 468 12.46 -5.04 15.99
N SER A 469 11.49 -4.12 16.02
CA SER A 469 11.32 -3.04 15.04
C SER A 469 11.40 -3.57 13.61
N VAL A 470 10.57 -4.58 13.31
CA VAL A 470 10.47 -5.26 12.01
C VAL A 470 9.03 -5.20 11.49
N SER A 471 8.90 -5.19 10.17
CA SER A 471 7.62 -5.33 9.50
C SER A 471 7.08 -6.77 9.59
N SER A 472 5.81 -6.94 9.22
CA SER A 472 5.16 -8.24 9.05
C SER A 472 5.97 -9.24 8.23
N MET A 473 6.49 -8.76 7.11
CA MET A 473 7.11 -9.60 6.09
C MET A 473 8.52 -9.94 6.48
N GLN A 474 9.25 -8.98 7.06
CA GLN A 474 10.56 -9.23 7.62
C GLN A 474 10.46 -10.28 8.73
N LEU A 475 9.46 -10.18 9.61
CA LEU A 475 9.26 -11.17 10.67
C LEU A 475 8.93 -12.56 10.08
N LEU A 476 8.00 -12.64 9.14
CA LEU A 476 7.61 -13.90 8.51
C LEU A 476 8.76 -14.52 7.69
N LEU A 477 9.57 -13.72 6.99
CA LEU A 477 10.75 -14.17 6.25
C LEU A 477 11.77 -14.86 7.17
N ASN A 478 11.97 -14.34 8.38
CA ASN A 478 12.87 -14.96 9.36
C ASN A 478 12.21 -16.17 10.06
N GLN A 479 10.90 -16.12 10.28
CA GLN A 479 10.16 -17.12 11.08
C GLN A 479 9.75 -18.37 10.27
N ALA A 480 9.37 -18.22 9.00
CA ALA A 480 8.91 -19.31 8.14
C ALA A 480 9.90 -20.49 8.02
N PRO A 481 11.21 -20.30 7.76
CA PRO A 481 12.13 -21.42 7.64
C PRO A 481 12.37 -22.13 8.98
N VAL A 482 12.38 -21.38 10.09
CA VAL A 482 12.47 -21.96 11.44
C VAL A 482 11.22 -22.78 11.77
N SER A 483 10.03 -22.28 11.41
CA SER A 483 8.77 -23.00 11.61
C SER A 483 8.70 -24.27 10.77
N ALA A 484 9.14 -24.22 9.50
CA ALA A 484 9.23 -25.40 8.64
C ALA A 484 10.18 -26.46 9.25
N PHE A 485 11.35 -26.04 9.74
CA PHE A 485 12.30 -26.93 10.40
C PHE A 485 11.74 -27.55 11.69
N LEU A 486 11.03 -26.78 12.52
CA LEU A 486 10.39 -27.31 13.72
C LEU A 486 9.30 -28.33 13.39
N LEU A 487 8.56 -28.14 12.29
CA LEU A 487 7.59 -29.15 11.83
C LEU A 487 8.27 -30.46 11.42
N LEU A 488 9.48 -30.41 10.83
CA LEU A 488 10.23 -31.63 10.47
C LEU A 488 10.51 -32.53 11.67
N TYR A 489 10.67 -31.94 12.87
CA TYR A 489 10.74 -32.71 14.10
C TYR A 489 9.46 -33.53 14.23
N PHE A 490 8.26 -32.93 14.21
CA PHE A 490 7.00 -33.61 14.49
C PHE A 490 6.54 -34.64 13.43
N ILE A 491 7.02 -34.52 12.20
CA ILE A 491 6.58 -35.36 11.07
C ILE A 491 6.63 -36.86 11.36
N PRO A 492 7.72 -37.47 11.87
CA PRO A 492 7.81 -38.93 12.05
C PRO A 492 6.83 -39.52 13.07
N TRP A 493 6.26 -38.69 13.95
CA TRP A 493 5.31 -39.15 14.97
C TRP A 493 3.84 -38.92 14.59
N ILE A 494 3.58 -37.99 13.67
CA ILE A 494 2.22 -37.57 13.30
C ILE A 494 1.87 -38.03 11.89
N ASP A 495 2.79 -37.85 10.94
CA ASP A 495 2.52 -38.11 9.54
C ASP A 495 2.84 -39.55 9.14
N THR A 496 2.05 -40.08 8.21
CA THR A 496 2.30 -41.37 7.54
C THR A 496 2.44 -41.12 6.05
N PHE A 497 3.62 -41.43 5.50
CA PHE A 497 3.91 -41.18 4.09
C PHE A 497 3.32 -42.28 3.19
N PRO A 498 2.67 -41.90 2.07
CA PRO A 498 2.22 -42.87 1.08
C PRO A 498 3.38 -43.41 0.25
N LEU A 499 3.14 -44.55 -0.39
CA LEU A 499 3.97 -44.99 -1.51
C LEU A 499 3.73 -44.04 -2.68
N VAL A 500 4.82 -43.44 -3.19
CA VAL A 500 4.75 -42.42 -4.27
C VAL A 500 4.01 -42.92 -5.51
N SER A 501 4.12 -44.21 -5.82
CA SER A 501 3.45 -44.87 -6.94
C SER A 501 1.93 -45.00 -6.80
N GLU A 502 1.40 -44.88 -5.58
CA GLU A 502 -0.04 -45.03 -5.29
C GLU A 502 -0.78 -43.68 -5.33
N VAL A 503 -0.06 -42.57 -5.44
CA VAL A 503 -0.64 -41.22 -5.50
C VAL A 503 -0.79 -40.78 -6.95
N HIS A 504 -2.03 -40.52 -7.37
CA HIS A 504 -2.32 -40.06 -8.72
C HIS A 504 -1.68 -38.69 -9.03
N VAL A 505 -1.24 -38.48 -10.28
CA VAL A 505 -0.55 -37.25 -10.72
C VAL A 505 -1.37 -35.98 -10.44
N SER A 506 -2.70 -36.06 -10.53
CA SER A 506 -3.59 -34.93 -10.22
C SER A 506 -3.39 -34.42 -8.79
N HIS A 507 -3.17 -35.31 -7.81
CA HIS A 507 -2.96 -34.90 -6.42
C HIS A 507 -1.60 -34.20 -6.23
N TRP A 508 -0.56 -34.60 -6.96
CA TRP A 508 0.72 -33.89 -6.97
C TRP A 508 0.59 -32.47 -7.53
N ILE A 509 -0.21 -32.27 -8.59
CA ILE A 509 -0.52 -30.94 -9.13
C ILE A 509 -1.29 -30.10 -8.09
N MET A 510 -2.26 -30.70 -7.39
CA MET A 510 -3.00 -30.02 -6.33
C MET A 510 -2.11 -29.63 -5.16
N ILE A 511 -1.15 -30.49 -4.77
CA ILE A 511 -0.16 -30.16 -3.74
C ILE A 511 0.66 -28.94 -4.18
N LEU A 512 1.19 -28.93 -5.41
CA LEU A 512 1.93 -27.78 -5.91
C LEU A 512 1.07 -26.49 -5.91
N LEU A 513 -0.15 -26.58 -6.43
CA LEU A 513 -1.12 -25.48 -6.46
C LEU A 513 -1.36 -24.93 -5.04
N SER A 514 -1.55 -25.81 -4.05
CA SER A 514 -1.78 -25.39 -2.67
C SER A 514 -0.62 -24.57 -2.09
N GLY A 515 0.63 -24.91 -2.42
CA GLY A 515 1.81 -24.15 -2.00
C GLY A 515 1.85 -22.76 -2.64
N THR A 516 1.52 -22.68 -3.93
CA THR A 516 1.38 -21.38 -4.62
C THR A 516 0.26 -20.53 -4.00
N LEU A 517 -0.89 -21.13 -3.70
CA LEU A 517 -2.00 -20.43 -3.04
C LEU A 517 -1.62 -19.96 -1.64
N ALA A 518 -0.92 -20.78 -0.84
CA ALA A 518 -0.46 -20.41 0.50
C ALA A 518 0.49 -19.19 0.45
N MET A 519 1.42 -19.19 -0.50
CA MET A 519 2.31 -18.07 -0.74
C MET A 519 1.53 -16.81 -1.18
N LEU A 520 0.59 -16.95 -2.13
CA LEU A 520 -0.24 -15.83 -2.62
C LEU A 520 -1.08 -15.21 -1.50
N ILE A 521 -1.64 -15.99 -0.59
CA ILE A 521 -2.39 -15.49 0.56
C ILE A 521 -1.51 -14.58 1.43
N ASN A 522 -0.29 -15.01 1.73
CA ASN A 522 0.63 -14.21 2.55
C ASN A 522 1.08 -12.93 1.84
N ILE A 523 1.40 -13.01 0.55
CA ILE A 523 1.81 -11.85 -0.26
C ILE A 523 0.66 -10.84 -0.39
N SER A 524 -0.53 -11.29 -0.79
CA SER A 524 -1.69 -10.42 -0.98
C SER A 524 -2.15 -9.81 0.35
N GLN A 525 -2.09 -10.54 1.46
CA GLN A 525 -2.42 -10.02 2.79
C GLN A 525 -1.51 -8.84 3.16
N PHE A 526 -0.23 -8.90 2.80
CA PHE A 526 0.68 -7.80 3.02
C PHE A 526 0.26 -6.55 2.23
N PHE A 527 0.02 -6.69 0.92
CA PHE A 527 -0.35 -5.55 0.08
C PHE A 527 -1.66 -4.91 0.55
N ILE A 528 -2.64 -5.71 1.00
CA ILE A 528 -3.87 -5.20 1.62
C ILE A 528 -3.55 -4.36 2.85
N ILE A 529 -2.75 -4.87 3.79
CA ILE A 529 -2.39 -4.13 5.02
C ILE A 529 -1.61 -2.86 4.70
N ALA A 530 -0.70 -2.93 3.73
CA ALA A 530 0.14 -1.80 3.33
C ALA A 530 -0.70 -0.67 2.71
N GLN A 531 -1.70 -1.01 1.90
CA GLN A 531 -2.50 -0.04 1.15
C GLN A 531 -3.75 0.42 1.88
N THR A 532 -4.37 -0.43 2.72
CA THR A 532 -5.68 -0.15 3.35
C THR A 532 -5.68 -0.20 4.87
N GLY A 533 -4.52 -0.50 5.46
CA GLY A 533 -4.36 -0.58 6.90
C GLY A 533 -4.86 -1.88 7.53
N PRO A 534 -4.61 -2.05 8.83
CA PRO A 534 -4.92 -3.29 9.56
C PRO A 534 -6.42 -3.54 9.72
N VAL A 535 -7.24 -2.49 9.91
CA VAL A 535 -8.70 -2.60 10.12
C VAL A 535 -9.39 -3.18 8.88
N THR A 536 -9.13 -2.60 7.70
CA THR A 536 -9.69 -3.09 6.43
C THR A 536 -9.25 -4.52 6.13
N SER A 537 -7.98 -4.85 6.43
CA SER A 537 -7.47 -6.22 6.35
C SER A 537 -8.27 -7.22 7.21
N THR A 538 -8.73 -6.80 8.40
CA THR A 538 -9.59 -7.61 9.27
C THR A 538 -10.97 -7.85 8.65
N VAL A 539 -11.59 -6.81 8.07
CA VAL A 539 -12.87 -6.93 7.34
C VAL A 539 -12.77 -7.92 6.17
N VAL A 540 -11.67 -7.84 5.41
CA VAL A 540 -11.38 -8.78 4.33
C VAL A 540 -11.20 -10.20 4.90
N GLY A 541 -10.57 -10.34 6.08
CA GLY A 541 -10.52 -11.61 6.82
C GLY A 541 -11.89 -12.19 7.15
N HIS A 542 -12.81 -11.39 7.70
CA HIS A 542 -14.19 -11.81 7.99
C HIS A 542 -14.95 -12.22 6.73
N SER A 543 -14.78 -11.45 5.64
CA SER A 543 -15.40 -11.75 4.35
C SER A 543 -14.96 -13.13 3.83
N LYS A 544 -13.67 -13.48 3.92
CA LYS A 544 -13.15 -14.81 3.55
C LYS A 544 -13.83 -15.93 4.32
N THR A 545 -13.94 -15.77 5.65
CA THR A 545 -14.58 -16.77 6.52
C THR A 545 -16.02 -17.00 6.10
N CYS A 546 -16.78 -15.94 5.81
CA CYS A 546 -18.17 -16.06 5.36
C CYS A 546 -18.28 -16.86 4.07
N VAL A 547 -17.47 -16.51 3.06
CA VAL A 547 -17.49 -17.20 1.76
C VAL A 547 -17.14 -18.68 1.92
N ILE A 548 -16.10 -19.00 2.69
CA ILE A 548 -15.70 -20.39 2.93
C ILE A 548 -16.83 -21.18 3.60
N VAL A 549 -17.45 -20.62 4.63
CA VAL A 549 -18.48 -21.36 5.37
C VAL A 549 -19.72 -21.58 4.51
N ILE A 550 -20.16 -20.57 3.73
CA ILE A 550 -21.29 -20.71 2.81
C ILE A 550 -21.02 -21.82 1.79
N LEU A 551 -19.84 -21.82 1.14
CA LEU A 551 -19.47 -22.84 0.17
C LEU A 551 -19.28 -24.23 0.80
N SER A 552 -18.72 -24.29 2.02
CA SER A 552 -18.54 -25.54 2.74
C SER A 552 -19.87 -26.15 3.14
N TRP A 553 -20.84 -25.34 3.55
CA TRP A 553 -22.18 -25.81 3.86
C TRP A 553 -22.88 -26.29 2.60
N ALA A 554 -22.82 -25.52 1.51
CA ALA A 554 -23.41 -25.90 0.22
C ALA A 554 -22.85 -27.23 -0.33
N SER A 555 -21.58 -27.53 -0.05
CA SER A 555 -20.92 -28.79 -0.45
C SER A 555 -21.03 -29.93 0.57
N SER A 556 -21.67 -29.71 1.73
CA SER A 556 -21.76 -30.70 2.81
C SER A 556 -22.94 -31.67 2.70
N GLY A 557 -23.88 -31.43 1.78
CA GLY A 557 -25.11 -32.24 1.63
C GLY A 557 -26.12 -32.08 2.77
N ARG A 558 -25.89 -31.19 3.73
CA ARG A 558 -26.77 -30.98 4.89
C ARG A 558 -28.01 -30.15 4.53
N ALA A 559 -29.15 -30.50 5.13
CA ALA A 559 -30.39 -29.75 4.95
C ALA A 559 -30.33 -28.36 5.60
N ILE A 560 -31.03 -27.38 5.01
CA ILE A 560 -31.18 -26.02 5.55
C ILE A 560 -31.83 -26.03 6.96
N SER A 561 -32.61 -27.08 7.26
CA SER A 561 -33.27 -27.27 8.55
C SER A 561 -32.35 -27.73 9.68
N ASP A 562 -31.06 -27.96 9.42
CA ASP A 562 -30.08 -28.26 10.47
C ASP A 562 -29.88 -27.03 11.37
N MET A 563 -30.09 -27.19 12.68
CA MET A 563 -29.94 -26.13 13.68
C MET A 563 -28.51 -25.58 13.77
N SER A 564 -27.52 -26.29 13.20
CA SER A 564 -26.16 -25.78 13.01
C SER A 564 -26.12 -24.50 12.15
N VAL A 565 -27.08 -24.29 11.24
CA VAL A 565 -27.19 -23.07 10.42
C VAL A 565 -27.55 -21.85 11.26
N ILE A 566 -28.39 -22.02 12.28
CA ILE A 566 -28.73 -20.92 13.22
C ILE A 566 -27.49 -20.52 14.01
N GLY A 567 -26.72 -21.49 14.51
CA GLY A 567 -25.46 -21.22 15.20
C GLY A 567 -24.46 -20.47 14.31
N LEU A 568 -24.40 -20.81 13.03
CA LEU A 568 -23.59 -20.11 12.05
C LEU A 568 -24.02 -18.65 11.86
N LEU A 569 -25.31 -18.40 11.65
CA LEU A 569 -25.83 -17.03 11.49
C LEU A 569 -25.57 -16.17 12.72
N VAL A 570 -25.76 -16.74 13.91
CA VAL A 570 -25.49 -16.06 15.19
C VAL A 570 -24.00 -15.72 15.33
N ALA A 571 -23.10 -16.64 14.96
CA ALA A 571 -21.67 -16.38 14.97
C ALA A 571 -21.27 -15.26 14.00
N LEU A 572 -21.84 -15.24 12.79
CA LEU A 572 -21.58 -14.20 11.80
C LEU A 572 -22.08 -12.81 12.26
N VAL A 573 -23.25 -12.72 12.87
CA VAL A 573 -23.77 -11.45 13.43
C VAL A 573 -22.81 -10.87 14.48
N GLY A 574 -22.21 -11.72 15.31
CA GLY A 574 -21.21 -11.28 16.30
C GLY A 574 -19.89 -10.76 15.68
N ILE A 575 -19.59 -11.13 14.43
CA ILE A 575 -18.37 -10.69 13.72
C ILE A 575 -18.55 -9.32 13.06
N PHE A 576 -19.76 -8.99 12.60
CA PHE A 576 -20.04 -7.77 11.83
C PHE A 576 -20.59 -6.60 12.66
N ARG A 577 -20.74 -6.76 13.97
CA ARG A 577 -21.09 -5.67 14.91
C ARG A 577 -19.91 -5.34 15.81
#